data_AF-A0A378W428-F1
#
_entry.id   AF-A0A378W428-F1
#
_cell.length_a   1.000
_cell.length_b   1.000
_cell.length_c   1.000
_cell.angle_alpha   90.00
_cell.angle_beta   90.00
_cell.angle_gamma   90.00
#
_symmetry.space_group_name_H-M   'P 1'
#
loop_
_entity.id
_entity.type
_entity.pdbx_description
1 polymer ?
#
loop_
_entity_poly.entity_id
_entity_poly.type
_entity_poly.pdbx_seq_one_letter_code
_entity_poly.pdbx_strand_id
1 'polypeptide(L)'
;MVDRLNADSEVDGILVQLPLPKHLDSQAILERISPDKDVDGFHPYNVGRLAVKMPLMRPCTPKGVMTLLEAYGIDPKGKKAVVVGASNIVGRPQALELLLARATVTVCHSATENLADEVAAADIWWSAWAFRTLSKAGGSNPARSLSMWASTVWTTAACAATWNLKRQKNGRR
;
A
#
# COMPACT_ATOMS: atom_id res chain seq x y z
N MET A 1 2.37 29.46 -2.21
CA MET A 1 3.45 28.64 -2.82
C MET A 1 2.87 27.56 -3.71
N VAL A 2 2.02 26.65 -3.20
CA VAL A 2 1.36 25.59 -4.00
C VAL A 2 0.69 26.16 -5.26
N ASP A 3 -0.08 27.24 -5.11
CA ASP A 3 -0.79 27.89 -6.22
C ASP A 3 0.13 28.35 -7.35
N ARG A 4 1.31 28.84 -6.99
CA ARG A 4 2.32 29.27 -7.96
C ARG A 4 2.86 28.07 -8.74
N LEU A 5 3.15 26.97 -8.06
CA LEU A 5 3.64 25.74 -8.70
C LEU A 5 2.55 25.06 -9.55
N ASN A 6 1.28 25.14 -9.13
CA ASN A 6 0.16 24.68 -9.96
C ASN A 6 0.09 25.45 -11.28
N ALA A 7 0.27 26.77 -11.25
CA ALA A 7 0.20 27.62 -12.44
C ALA A 7 1.47 27.55 -13.34
N ASP A 8 2.57 27.00 -12.84
CA ASP A 8 3.84 26.92 -13.55
C ASP A 8 3.85 25.76 -14.56
N SER A 9 3.92 26.06 -15.85
CA SER A 9 3.93 25.03 -16.91
C SER A 9 5.22 24.22 -16.97
N GLU A 10 6.31 24.67 -16.35
CA GLU A 10 7.56 23.90 -16.26
C GLU A 10 7.55 22.89 -15.11
N VAL A 11 6.53 22.92 -14.25
CA VAL A 11 6.38 22.02 -13.10
C VAL A 11 5.33 20.94 -13.42
N ASP A 12 5.80 19.72 -13.68
CA ASP A 12 4.94 18.56 -13.95
C ASP A 12 4.37 17.91 -12.67
N GLY A 13 5.01 18.15 -11.52
CA GLY A 13 4.69 17.42 -10.30
C GLY A 13 5.04 18.17 -9.02
N ILE A 14 4.19 18.03 -8.01
CA ILE A 14 4.33 18.63 -6.69
C ILE A 14 4.30 17.51 -5.65
N LEU A 15 5.38 17.42 -4.88
CA LEU A 15 5.54 16.46 -3.78
C LEU A 15 5.57 17.22 -2.45
N VAL A 16 4.82 16.75 -1.46
CA VAL A 16 4.78 17.35 -0.12
C VAL A 16 5.30 16.36 0.90
N GLN A 17 6.45 16.68 1.48
CA GLN A 17 7.06 15.82 2.50
C GLN A 17 6.26 15.87 3.81
N LEU A 18 5.80 14.70 4.25
CA LEU A 18 5.12 14.51 5.53
C LEU A 18 6.09 13.92 6.58
N PRO A 19 5.90 14.17 7.90
CA PRO A 19 4.84 14.99 8.49
C PRO A 19 5.14 16.49 8.43
N LEU A 20 4.11 17.30 8.22
CA LEU A 20 4.21 18.75 8.29
C LEU A 20 4.22 19.25 9.75
N PRO A 21 4.76 20.45 10.03
CA PRO A 21 4.60 21.13 11.30
C PRO A 21 3.12 21.19 11.74
N LYS A 22 2.85 21.00 13.04
CA LYS A 22 1.48 20.87 13.58
C LYS A 22 0.53 22.04 13.29
N HIS A 23 1.07 23.22 12.98
CA HIS A 23 0.27 24.40 12.66
C HIS A 23 -0.18 24.44 11.19
N LEU A 24 0.32 23.53 10.35
CA LEU A 24 -0.08 23.41 8.94
C LEU A 24 -1.08 22.28 8.77
N ASP A 25 -2.18 22.59 8.10
CA ASP A 25 -3.15 21.58 7.68
C ASP A 25 -2.61 20.83 6.46
N SER A 26 -2.20 19.59 6.69
CA SER A 26 -1.68 18.72 5.63
C SER A 26 -2.75 18.37 4.60
N GLN A 27 -4.02 18.22 5.00
CA GLN A 27 -5.08 17.90 4.05
C GLN A 27 -5.38 19.10 3.15
N ALA A 28 -5.50 20.30 3.73
CA ALA A 28 -5.72 21.51 2.94
C ALA A 28 -4.60 21.76 1.91
N ILE A 29 -3.34 21.46 2.27
CA ILE A 29 -2.21 21.56 1.35
C ILE A 29 -2.30 20.52 0.23
N LEU A 30 -2.56 19.25 0.57
CA LEU A 30 -2.67 18.17 -0.41
C LEU A 30 -3.85 18.38 -1.38
N GLU A 31 -4.98 18.87 -0.89
CA GLU A 31 -6.17 19.22 -1.70
C GLU A 31 -5.96 20.46 -2.57
N ARG A 32 -4.98 21.30 -2.24
CA ARG A 32 -4.65 22.49 -3.04
C ARG A 32 -3.80 22.15 -4.26
N ILE A 33 -3.09 21.01 -4.26
CA ILE A 33 -2.29 20.54 -5.39
C ILE A 33 -3.23 20.12 -6.52
N SER A 34 -2.94 20.55 -7.75
CA SER A 34 -3.74 20.14 -8.90
C SER A 34 -3.66 18.62 -9.09
N PRO A 35 -4.78 17.89 -9.33
CA PRO A 35 -4.77 16.42 -9.39
C PRO A 35 -3.83 15.83 -10.44
N ASP A 36 -3.60 16.55 -11.54
CA ASP A 36 -2.68 16.19 -12.62
C ASP A 36 -1.19 16.37 -12.24
N LYS A 37 -0.90 17.20 -11.23
CA LYS A 37 0.45 17.42 -10.68
C LYS A 37 0.68 16.72 -9.34
N ASP A 38 -0.31 16.00 -8.82
CA ASP A 38 -0.20 15.21 -7.59
C ASP A 38 0.55 13.91 -7.85
N VAL A 39 1.88 13.98 -7.79
CA VAL A 39 2.77 12.83 -8.02
C VAL A 39 2.74 11.80 -6.90
N ASP A 40 2.36 12.21 -5.70
CA ASP A 40 2.17 11.30 -4.57
C ASP A 40 0.85 10.52 -4.67
N GLY A 41 -0.13 11.03 -5.42
CA GLY A 41 -1.40 10.38 -5.69
C GLY A 41 -2.41 10.43 -4.54
N PHE A 42 -2.17 11.29 -3.54
CA PHE A 42 -3.00 11.39 -2.33
C PHE A 42 -4.15 12.39 -2.43
N HIS A 43 -4.23 13.14 -3.54
CA HIS A 43 -5.35 14.03 -3.79
C HIS A 43 -6.67 13.23 -3.80
N PRO A 44 -7.72 13.63 -3.08
CA PRO A 44 -8.98 12.88 -2.99
C PRO A 44 -9.59 12.54 -4.36
N TYR A 45 -9.44 13.42 -5.35
CA TYR A 45 -9.80 13.15 -6.75
C TYR A 45 -9.10 11.91 -7.31
N ASN A 46 -7.78 11.78 -7.17
CA ASN A 46 -7.01 10.66 -7.68
C ASN A 46 -7.36 9.34 -6.96
N VAL A 47 -7.55 9.40 -5.64
CA VAL A 47 -8.01 8.25 -4.84
C VAL A 47 -9.44 7.84 -5.23
N GLY A 48 -10.34 8.80 -5.45
CA GLY A 48 -11.70 8.54 -5.90
C GLY A 48 -11.73 7.91 -7.30
N ARG A 49 -10.88 8.38 -8.21
CA ARG A 49 -10.67 7.81 -9.54
C ARG A 49 -10.17 6.36 -9.47
N LEU A 50 -9.26 6.06 -8.54
CA LEU A 50 -8.83 4.69 -8.25
C LEU A 50 -9.99 3.82 -7.75
N ALA A 51 -10.82 4.33 -6.83
CA ALA A 51 -11.96 3.60 -6.28
C ALA A 51 -13.00 3.20 -7.34
N VAL A 52 -13.23 4.05 -8.35
CA VAL A 52 -14.14 3.76 -9.49
C VAL A 52 -13.45 3.03 -10.65
N LYS A 53 -12.25 2.47 -10.45
CA LYS A 53 -11.48 1.72 -11.46
C LYS A 53 -11.08 2.53 -12.70
N MET A 54 -10.89 3.85 -12.53
CA MET A 54 -10.42 4.76 -13.58
C MET A 54 -9.17 5.54 -13.13
N PRO A 55 -8.09 4.86 -12.69
CA PRO A 55 -6.95 5.52 -12.07
C PRO A 55 -6.27 6.50 -13.04
N LEU A 56 -5.82 7.64 -12.48
CA LEU A 56 -4.88 8.57 -13.12
C LEU A 56 -3.53 8.41 -12.42
N MET A 57 -3.13 9.42 -11.65
CA MET A 57 -2.03 9.32 -10.70
C MET A 57 -2.46 8.41 -9.56
N ARG A 58 -1.59 7.47 -9.20
CA ARG A 58 -1.85 6.46 -8.17
C ARG A 58 -0.91 6.67 -6.99
N PRO A 59 -1.38 6.44 -5.75
CA PRO A 59 -0.56 6.42 -4.56
C PRO A 59 0.75 5.66 -4.77
N CYS A 60 1.87 6.37 -4.62
CA CYS A 60 3.19 5.88 -5.02
C CYS A 60 3.58 4.57 -4.30
N THR A 61 3.31 4.49 -2.99
CA THR A 61 3.60 3.29 -2.19
C THR A 61 2.71 2.12 -2.61
N PRO A 62 1.37 2.23 -2.61
CA PRO A 62 0.51 1.17 -3.11
C PRO A 62 0.81 0.69 -4.52
N LYS A 63 1.03 1.62 -5.45
CA LYS A 63 1.38 1.27 -6.81
C LYS A 63 2.72 0.54 -6.87
N GLY A 64 3.72 0.98 -6.11
CA GLY A 64 5.01 0.30 -5.99
C GLY A 64 4.88 -1.14 -5.49
N VAL A 65 4.01 -1.40 -4.52
CA VAL A 65 3.72 -2.76 -4.03
C VAL A 65 3.15 -3.64 -5.12
N MET A 66 2.18 -3.14 -5.90
CA MET A 66 1.62 -3.89 -7.01
C MET A 66 2.65 -4.19 -8.10
N THR A 67 3.53 -3.22 -8.40
CA THR A 67 4.65 -3.41 -9.33
C THR A 67 5.63 -4.47 -8.84
N LEU A 68 5.91 -4.52 -7.53
CA LEU A 68 6.73 -5.58 -6.94
C LEU A 68 6.05 -6.94 -7.08
N LEU A 69 4.76 -7.07 -6.77
CA LEU A 69 4.03 -8.32 -6.93
C LEU A 69 4.13 -8.84 -8.38
N GLU A 70 3.94 -7.95 -9.35
CA GLU A 70 4.10 -8.25 -10.77
C GLU A 70 5.53 -8.72 -11.12
N ALA A 71 6.56 -7.99 -10.67
CA ALA A 71 7.96 -8.33 -10.92
C ALA A 71 8.35 -9.71 -10.36
N TYR A 72 7.69 -10.16 -9.29
CA TYR A 72 7.91 -11.47 -8.68
C TYR A 72 6.93 -12.56 -9.17
N GLY A 73 6.07 -12.26 -10.16
CA GLY A 73 5.10 -13.21 -10.73
C GLY A 73 4.01 -13.63 -9.75
N ILE A 74 3.65 -12.76 -8.79
CA ILE A 74 2.64 -13.02 -7.77
C ILE A 74 1.34 -12.35 -8.19
N ASP A 75 0.40 -13.14 -8.74
CA ASP A 75 -0.92 -12.64 -9.15
C ASP A 75 -1.88 -12.55 -7.94
N PRO A 76 -2.38 -11.36 -7.54
CA PRO A 76 -3.34 -11.20 -6.46
C PRO A 76 -4.76 -11.69 -6.80
N LYS A 77 -5.07 -11.90 -8.08
CA LYS A 77 -6.41 -12.23 -8.55
C LYS A 77 -6.97 -13.48 -7.85
N GLY A 78 -8.15 -13.32 -7.26
CA GLY A 78 -8.87 -14.39 -6.56
C GLY A 78 -8.28 -14.80 -5.20
N LYS A 79 -7.20 -14.17 -4.74
CA LYS A 79 -6.57 -14.44 -3.44
C LYS A 79 -7.21 -13.63 -2.31
N LYS A 80 -7.16 -14.15 -1.08
CA LYS A 80 -7.48 -13.38 0.13
C LYS A 80 -6.28 -12.50 0.50
N ALA A 81 -6.42 -11.20 0.30
CA ALA A 81 -5.43 -10.20 0.68
C ALA A 81 -5.85 -9.47 1.97
N VAL A 82 -4.94 -9.35 2.94
CA VAL A 82 -5.19 -8.64 4.20
C VAL A 82 -4.30 -7.40 4.30
N VAL A 83 -4.91 -6.25 4.51
CA VAL A 83 -4.21 -4.97 4.70
C VAL A 83 -4.32 -4.57 6.17
N VAL A 84 -3.21 -4.58 6.90
CA VAL A 84 -3.14 -4.16 8.29
C VAL A 84 -2.74 -2.68 8.37
N GLY A 85 -3.74 -1.84 8.62
CA GLY A 85 -3.66 -0.39 8.67
C GLY A 85 -4.60 0.26 7.66
N ALA A 86 -5.38 1.24 8.11
CA ALA A 86 -6.40 1.93 7.31
C ALA A 86 -6.12 3.43 7.13
N SER A 87 -4.84 3.81 7.02
CA SER A 87 -4.41 5.20 6.79
C SER A 87 -4.80 5.69 5.40
N ASN A 88 -5.00 7.00 5.25
CA ASN A 88 -5.38 7.62 3.98
C ASN A 88 -4.27 7.55 2.92
N ILE A 89 -3.01 7.55 3.35
CA ILE A 89 -1.84 7.59 2.44
C ILE A 89 -1.30 6.21 2.04
N VAL A 90 -1.61 5.15 2.78
CA VAL A 90 -1.06 3.80 2.48
C VAL A 90 -2.13 2.73 2.56
N GLY A 91 -2.80 2.60 3.70
CA GLY A 91 -3.71 1.48 3.96
C GLY A 91 -4.91 1.41 3.02
N ARG A 92 -5.70 2.49 2.97
CA ARG A 92 -6.90 2.55 2.14
C ARG A 92 -6.58 2.43 0.64
N PRO A 93 -5.59 3.15 0.09
CA PRO A 93 -5.31 2.99 -1.34
C PRO A 93 -4.65 1.66 -1.69
N GLN A 94 -3.89 1.02 -0.78
CA GLN A 94 -3.43 -0.36 -0.98
C GLN A 94 -4.61 -1.33 -1.12
N ALA A 95 -5.65 -1.17 -0.31
CA ALA A 95 -6.85 -1.99 -0.42
C ALA A 95 -7.54 -1.78 -1.78
N LEU A 96 -7.60 -0.54 -2.27
CA LEU A 96 -8.18 -0.23 -3.59
C LEU A 96 -7.37 -0.81 -4.75
N GLU A 97 -6.03 -0.75 -4.70
CA GLU A 97 -5.16 -1.37 -5.71
C GLU A 97 -5.35 -2.90 -5.77
N LEU A 98 -5.45 -3.56 -4.60
CA LEU A 98 -5.71 -4.99 -4.52
C LEU A 98 -7.11 -5.36 -5.03
N LEU A 99 -8.13 -4.54 -4.73
CA LEU A 99 -9.48 -4.71 -5.29
C LEU A 99 -9.49 -4.51 -6.81
N LEU A 100 -8.73 -3.54 -7.33
CA LEU A 100 -8.56 -3.32 -8.77
C LEU A 100 -7.91 -4.54 -9.44
N ALA A 101 -6.94 -5.18 -8.78
CA ALA A 101 -6.34 -6.45 -9.19
C ALA A 101 -7.23 -7.69 -8.95
N ARG A 102 -8.48 -7.50 -8.50
CA ARG A 102 -9.47 -8.56 -8.27
C ARG A 102 -9.08 -9.54 -7.16
N ALA A 103 -8.36 -9.07 -6.14
CA ALA A 103 -8.22 -9.79 -4.87
C ALA A 103 -9.48 -9.63 -4.01
N THR A 104 -9.73 -10.59 -3.12
CA THR A 104 -10.68 -10.43 -2.01
C THR A 104 -9.94 -9.74 -0.87
N VAL A 105 -10.35 -8.54 -0.48
CA VAL A 105 -9.57 -7.71 0.45
C VAL A 105 -10.25 -7.56 1.80
N THR A 106 -9.52 -7.83 2.89
CA THR A 106 -9.89 -7.47 4.26
C THR A 106 -8.98 -6.35 4.75
N VAL A 107 -9.55 -5.29 5.32
CA VAL A 107 -8.79 -4.18 5.92
C VAL A 107 -8.90 -4.27 7.44
N CYS A 108 -7.77 -4.42 8.10
CA CYS A 108 -7.66 -4.47 9.56
C CYS A 108 -7.11 -3.14 10.11
N HIS A 109 -7.49 -2.79 11.34
CA HIS A 109 -7.06 -1.57 12.03
C HIS A 109 -7.00 -1.81 13.55
N SER A 110 -6.76 -0.75 14.33
CA SER A 110 -6.57 -0.82 15.78
C SER A 110 -7.77 -1.34 16.57
N ALA A 111 -8.95 -1.40 15.96
CA ALA A 111 -10.18 -1.92 16.57
C ALA A 111 -10.62 -3.25 15.96
N THR A 112 -9.78 -3.87 15.11
CA THR A 112 -10.05 -5.22 14.60
C THR A 112 -9.81 -6.24 15.71
N GLU A 113 -10.86 -6.98 16.06
CA GLU A 113 -10.78 -8.14 16.94
C GLU A 113 -10.10 -9.31 16.21
N ASN A 114 -9.37 -10.15 16.95
CA ASN A 114 -8.72 -11.35 16.42
C ASN A 114 -7.84 -11.13 15.17
N LEU A 115 -7.06 -10.04 15.16
CA LEU A 115 -6.16 -9.68 14.04
C LEU A 115 -5.27 -10.85 13.58
N ALA A 116 -4.81 -11.69 14.51
CA ALA A 116 -3.97 -12.85 14.23
C ALA A 116 -4.67 -13.84 13.27
N ASP A 117 -5.96 -14.07 13.45
CA ASP A 117 -6.74 -15.02 12.65
C ASP A 117 -6.94 -14.48 11.23
N GLU A 118 -7.19 -13.17 11.08
CA GLU A 118 -7.29 -12.54 9.77
C GLU A 118 -6.00 -12.67 8.98
N VAL A 119 -4.86 -12.34 9.62
CA VAL A 119 -3.53 -12.44 8.99
C VAL A 119 -3.17 -13.90 8.67
N ALA A 120 -3.51 -14.84 9.55
CA ALA A 120 -3.23 -16.26 9.34
C ALA A 120 -4.03 -16.87 8.17
N ALA A 121 -5.23 -16.36 7.91
CA ALA A 121 -6.08 -16.78 6.79
C ALA A 121 -5.68 -16.14 5.44
N ALA A 122 -4.76 -15.18 5.41
CA ALA A 122 -4.39 -14.43 4.23
C ALA A 122 -3.42 -15.21 3.31
N ASP A 123 -3.68 -15.18 2.00
CA ASP A 123 -2.70 -15.61 0.99
C ASP A 123 -1.59 -14.56 0.84
N ILE A 124 -1.97 -13.29 0.92
CA ILE A 124 -1.08 -12.12 0.81
C ILE A 124 -1.47 -11.18 1.96
N TRP A 125 -0.50 -10.65 2.70
CA TRP A 125 -0.79 -9.58 3.64
C TRP A 125 0.24 -8.46 3.59
N TRP A 126 -0.26 -7.26 3.84
CA TRP A 126 0.52 -6.03 3.86
C TRP A 126 0.33 -5.35 5.21
N SER A 127 1.42 -4.86 5.82
CA SER A 127 1.33 -3.98 6.99
C SER A 127 1.83 -2.59 6.70
N ALA A 128 0.96 -1.62 6.98
CA ALA A 128 1.26 -0.19 6.95
C ALA A 128 1.80 0.35 8.29
N TRP A 129 2.03 -0.52 9.28
CA TRP A 129 2.56 -0.18 10.61
C TRP A 129 4.04 -0.59 10.76
N ALA A 130 4.76 0.12 11.64
CA ALA A 130 6.11 -0.25 12.03
C ALA A 130 6.12 -1.57 12.84
N PHE A 131 7.08 -2.45 12.55
CA PHE A 131 7.25 -3.82 13.06
C PHE A 131 7.08 -4.03 14.58
N ARG A 132 7.38 -3.01 15.39
CA ARG A 132 7.38 -3.14 16.86
C ARG A 132 6.01 -3.48 17.45
N THR A 133 4.92 -3.21 16.74
CA THR A 133 3.54 -3.48 17.22
C THR A 133 3.04 -4.87 16.83
N LEU A 134 3.51 -5.45 15.73
CA LEU A 134 3.01 -6.74 15.21
C LEU A 134 3.57 -7.95 15.97
N SER A 135 4.75 -7.85 16.59
CA SER A 135 5.29 -8.89 17.48
C SER A 135 4.38 -9.19 18.67
N LYS A 136 3.49 -8.27 19.07
CA LYS A 136 2.50 -8.51 20.13
C LYS A 136 1.26 -9.26 19.64
N ALA A 137 1.00 -9.29 18.33
CA ALA A 137 -0.20 -9.87 17.73
C ALA A 137 -0.05 -11.35 17.35
N GLY A 138 1.05 -12.01 17.75
CA GLY A 138 1.23 -13.48 17.75
C GLY A 138 0.50 -14.24 16.65
N GLY A 139 1.03 -14.26 15.42
CA GLY A 139 0.38 -15.03 14.37
C GLY A 139 1.03 -14.87 13.00
N SER A 140 2.08 -15.63 12.73
CA SER A 140 2.39 -15.98 11.35
C SER A 140 2.75 -17.45 11.30
N ASN A 141 2.00 -18.21 10.50
CA ASN A 141 2.44 -19.53 10.04
C ASN A 141 3.37 -19.32 8.83
N PRO A 142 4.69 -19.46 8.99
CA PRO A 142 5.66 -19.08 7.97
C PRO A 142 5.59 -19.93 6.69
N ALA A 143 4.72 -20.94 6.63
CA ALA A 143 4.57 -21.85 5.49
C ALA A 143 3.54 -21.40 4.43
N ARG A 144 2.70 -20.38 4.68
CA ARG A 144 1.58 -20.04 3.77
C ARG A 144 1.44 -18.60 3.29
N SER A 145 2.04 -17.59 3.93
CA SER A 145 1.72 -16.19 3.61
C SER A 145 2.93 -15.34 3.20
N LEU A 146 2.69 -14.44 2.23
CA LEU A 146 3.63 -13.39 1.85
C LEU A 146 3.38 -12.14 2.68
N SER A 147 4.42 -11.62 3.33
CA SER A 147 4.37 -10.34 4.06
C SER A 147 5.08 -9.24 3.27
N MET A 148 4.53 -8.02 3.29
CA MET A 148 5.12 -6.84 2.65
C MET A 148 4.90 -5.59 3.54
N TRP A 149 5.92 -4.72 3.67
CA TRP A 149 5.98 -3.67 4.70
C TRP A 149 6.20 -2.26 4.13
N ALA A 150 5.45 -1.28 4.64
CA ALA A 150 5.50 0.11 4.19
C ALA A 150 6.77 0.87 4.58
N SER A 151 7.33 0.64 5.78
CA SER A 151 8.55 1.34 6.22
C SER A 151 9.82 0.85 5.52
N THR A 152 9.73 -0.28 4.81
CA THR A 152 10.90 -0.98 4.30
C THR A 152 10.56 -1.72 3.01
N VAL A 153 9.99 -0.99 2.04
CA VAL A 153 9.67 -1.50 0.70
C VAL A 153 10.89 -2.18 0.05
N TRP A 154 12.11 -1.74 0.38
CA TRP A 154 13.36 -2.32 -0.12
C TRP A 154 13.81 -3.61 0.58
N THR A 155 13.67 -3.73 1.91
CA THR A 155 14.13 -4.93 2.63
C THR A 155 13.11 -6.06 2.55
N THR A 156 11.83 -5.78 2.32
CA THR A 156 10.84 -6.87 2.23
C THR A 156 10.78 -7.53 0.87
N ALA A 157 11.16 -6.84 -0.21
CA ALA A 157 11.39 -7.50 -1.49
C ALA A 157 12.42 -8.63 -1.35
N ALA A 158 13.46 -8.43 -0.52
CA ALA A 158 14.45 -9.47 -0.23
C ALA A 158 13.87 -10.67 0.56
N CYS A 159 12.97 -10.44 1.52
CA CYS A 159 12.28 -11.51 2.27
C CYS A 159 11.23 -12.25 1.43
N ALA A 160 10.45 -11.54 0.62
CA ALA A 160 9.49 -12.10 -0.34
C ALA A 160 10.20 -12.96 -1.40
N ALA A 161 11.33 -12.48 -1.93
CA ALA A 161 12.17 -13.22 -2.87
C ALA A 161 12.75 -14.50 -2.26
N THR A 162 13.27 -14.45 -1.03
CA THR A 162 13.80 -15.65 -0.35
C THR A 162 12.70 -16.68 -0.06
N TRP A 163 11.47 -16.23 0.19
CA TRP A 163 10.33 -17.11 0.43
C TRP A 163 9.85 -17.81 -0.85
N ASN A 164 9.74 -17.07 -1.97
CA ASN A 164 9.32 -17.63 -3.26
C ASN A 164 10.39 -18.58 -3.86
N LEU A 165 11.69 -18.28 -3.67
CA LEU A 165 12.81 -19.16 -4.06
C LEU A 165 12.78 -20.53 -3.34
N LYS A 166 12.36 -20.57 -2.07
CA LYS A 166 12.20 -21.85 -1.33
C LYS A 166 11.00 -22.66 -1.85
N ARG A 167 9.92 -22.01 -2.29
CA ARG A 167 8.73 -22.70 -2.82
C ARG A 167 8.95 -23.24 -4.24
N GLN A 168 9.60 -22.48 -5.13
CA GLN A 168 9.94 -22.99 -6.47
C GLN A 168 10.93 -24.16 -6.45
N LYS A 169 11.87 -24.19 -5.48
CA LYS A 169 12.78 -25.34 -5.32
C LYS A 169 12.09 -26.60 -4.75
N ASN A 170 11.04 -26.44 -3.96
CA ASN A 170 10.32 -27.57 -3.34
C ASN A 170 9.13 -28.10 -4.18
N GLY A 171 8.74 -27.41 -5.25
CA GLY A 171 7.69 -27.84 -6.19
C GLY A 171 8.19 -28.61 -7.43
N ARG A 172 9.50 -28.90 -7.51
CA ARG A 172 10.09 -29.82 -8.48
C ARG A 172 10.57 -31.09 -7.78
N ARG A 173 9.63 -31.94 -7.37
CA ARG A 173 9.82 -33.38 -7.17
C ARG A 173 8.52 -34.09 -7.52
#